data_AF-A0A9D8DQR6-F1
#
_entry.id   AF-A0A9D8DQR6-F1
#
_cell.length_a   1.000
_cell.length_b   1.000
_cell.length_c   1.000
_cell.angle_alpha   90.00
_cell.angle_beta   90.00
_cell.angle_gamma   90.00
#
_symmetry.space_group_name_H-M   'P 1'
#
loop_
_entity.id
_entity.type
_entity.pdbx_description
1 polymer ?
#
loop_
_entity_poly.entity_id
_entity_poly.type
_entity_poly.pdbx_seq_one_letter_code
_entity_poly.pdbx_strand_id
1 'polypeptide(L)'
;MLLLVCGMHRSGSTLVWQITRQLVDGQPGLRNPRGVEPDAFPAAAADPGDLLLAKIHYRGSLKKADFPDQGVRYLYTYRDPRDVVASLFRKGRFKPGSPKRGPSKSKLIARRELNGDTFWRARKNLWVGRYEDFRDDVPRLISQLADFLQVPVTAERVEEIAALVSLEQQQERVWESRASGVDPDLRVTANHITDGREGAWRDTLTPEEVAAVEAECAPWLVEHGYDLDTPVGRRKAGLASPAATASARPAPTSAADVSVAVLAPFAGAAGFACVGVLVHRRLPGAALLMWAAAAAVGGAAAYRAGREGISPREVAQSLLARVRGG
;
A
#
# COMPACT_ATOMS: atom_id res chain seq x y z
N MET A 1 0.47 26.44 -18.47
CA MET A 1 1.42 25.68 -17.64
C MET A 1 0.88 24.28 -17.46
N LEU A 2 1.70 23.26 -17.70
CA LEU A 2 1.32 21.85 -17.50
C LEU A 2 1.80 21.34 -16.14
N LEU A 3 0.89 20.81 -15.34
CA LEU A 3 1.21 20.02 -14.15
C LEU A 3 0.90 18.55 -14.45
N LEU A 4 1.94 17.73 -14.55
CA LEU A 4 1.79 16.32 -14.91
C LEU A 4 2.14 15.41 -13.75
N VAL A 5 1.13 14.82 -13.13
CA VAL A 5 1.32 13.77 -12.12
C VAL A 5 1.55 12.45 -12.82
N CYS A 6 2.73 11.89 -12.64
CA CYS A 6 3.12 10.63 -13.22
C CYS A 6 3.63 9.68 -12.14
N GLY A 7 3.84 8.42 -12.50
CA GLY A 7 4.29 7.45 -11.51
C GLY A 7 4.16 6.03 -11.99
N MET A 8 4.81 5.15 -11.22
CA MET A 8 4.44 3.74 -11.25
C MET A 8 2.95 3.58 -10.93
N HIS A 9 2.36 2.49 -11.39
CA HIS A 9 1.03 2.15 -10.92
C HIS A 9 1.08 1.93 -9.40
N ARG A 10 0.07 2.42 -8.68
CA ARG A 10 -0.10 2.16 -7.23
C ARG A 10 1.00 2.76 -6.33
N SER A 11 1.76 3.75 -6.81
CA SER A 11 2.81 4.46 -6.04
C SER A 11 2.33 5.72 -5.30
N GLY A 12 1.02 5.88 -5.07
CA GLY A 12 0.50 7.10 -4.44
C GLY A 12 0.28 8.29 -5.39
N SER A 13 0.48 8.14 -6.70
CA SER A 13 0.14 9.19 -7.70
C SER A 13 -1.30 9.72 -7.66
N THR A 14 -2.27 9.00 -7.07
CA THR A 14 -3.61 9.56 -6.82
C THR A 14 -3.58 10.57 -5.67
N LEU A 15 -2.90 10.25 -4.57
CA LEU A 15 -2.74 11.16 -3.43
C LEU A 15 -2.02 12.43 -3.86
N VAL A 16 -0.88 12.30 -4.56
CA VAL A 16 -0.13 13.44 -5.10
C VAL A 16 -0.98 14.29 -6.04
N TRP A 17 -1.80 13.67 -6.90
CA TRP A 17 -2.73 14.41 -7.76
C TRP A 17 -3.81 15.15 -6.98
N GLN A 18 -4.38 14.55 -5.94
CA GLN A 18 -5.40 15.18 -5.11
C GLN A 18 -4.81 16.39 -4.37
N ILE A 19 -3.63 16.24 -3.76
CA ILE A 19 -2.92 17.34 -3.10
C ILE A 19 -2.58 18.44 -4.10
N THR A 20 -2.00 18.08 -5.26
CA THR A 20 -1.66 19.05 -6.31
C THR A 20 -2.89 19.85 -6.74
N ARG A 21 -4.02 19.17 -6.95
CA ARG A 21 -5.30 19.83 -7.29
C ARG A 21 -5.71 20.83 -6.21
N GLN A 22 -5.62 20.46 -4.92
CA GLN A 22 -6.00 21.33 -3.81
C GLN A 22 -5.06 22.53 -3.63
N LEU A 23 -3.77 22.37 -3.94
CA LEU A 23 -2.79 23.45 -3.87
C LEU A 23 -3.02 24.50 -4.96
N VAL A 24 -3.40 24.08 -6.17
CA VAL A 24 -3.59 24.99 -7.31
C VAL A 24 -5.05 25.40 -7.51
N ASP A 25 -5.94 25.01 -6.60
CA ASP A 25 -7.34 25.36 -6.67
C ASP A 25 -7.53 26.88 -6.63
N GLY A 26 -8.45 27.40 -7.44
CA GLY A 26 -8.67 28.84 -7.61
C GLY A 26 -7.65 29.59 -8.48
N GLN A 27 -6.58 28.93 -8.97
CA GLN A 27 -5.68 29.59 -9.93
C GLN A 27 -6.37 29.82 -11.29
N PRO A 28 -6.17 30.99 -11.92
CA PRO A 28 -6.72 31.28 -13.24
C PRO A 28 -6.34 30.22 -14.29
N GLY A 29 -7.30 29.84 -15.13
CA GLY A 29 -7.07 28.89 -16.22
C GLY A 29 -6.91 27.43 -15.79
N LEU A 30 -7.13 27.11 -14.51
CA LEU A 30 -7.10 25.71 -14.05
C LEU A 30 -8.15 24.88 -14.80
N ARG A 31 -7.68 23.87 -15.52
CA ARG A 31 -8.49 22.78 -16.06
C ARG A 31 -7.91 21.43 -15.70
N ASN A 32 -8.79 20.48 -15.45
CA ASN A 32 -8.41 19.15 -15.00
C ASN A 32 -9.26 18.06 -15.69
N PRO A 33 -9.18 17.95 -17.02
CA PRO A 33 -10.02 17.02 -17.76
C PRO A 33 -9.60 15.57 -17.46
N ARG A 34 -10.56 14.65 -17.54
CA ARG A 34 -10.27 13.21 -17.56
C ARG A 34 -9.74 12.80 -18.94
N GLY A 35 -8.81 11.85 -18.95
CA GLY A 35 -8.38 11.19 -20.18
C GLY A 35 -7.74 12.12 -21.21
N VAL A 36 -7.04 13.17 -20.76
CA VAL A 36 -6.29 14.04 -21.68
C VAL A 36 -5.22 13.20 -22.37
N GLU A 37 -5.26 13.17 -23.69
CA GLU A 37 -4.26 12.48 -24.49
C GLU A 37 -2.94 13.28 -24.50
N PRO A 38 -1.78 12.60 -24.59
CA PRO A 38 -0.48 13.26 -24.49
C PRO A 38 -0.20 14.31 -25.56
N ASP A 39 -0.83 14.23 -26.73
CA ASP A 39 -0.66 15.18 -27.83
C ASP A 39 -1.13 16.60 -27.48
N ALA A 40 -2.01 16.76 -26.48
CA ALA A 40 -2.43 18.05 -25.96
C ALA A 40 -1.43 18.71 -25.00
N PHE A 41 -0.43 17.98 -24.50
CA PHE A 41 0.50 18.48 -23.47
C PHE A 41 1.43 19.60 -23.96
N PRO A 42 2.00 19.57 -25.18
CA PRO A 42 2.84 20.66 -25.66
C PRO A 42 2.11 22.01 -25.73
N ALA A 43 0.85 22.02 -26.17
CA ALA A 43 0.04 23.23 -26.25
C ALA A 43 -0.20 23.85 -24.86
N ALA A 44 -0.62 23.03 -23.88
CA ALA A 44 -0.84 23.49 -22.51
C ALA A 44 0.44 23.97 -21.79
N ALA A 45 1.58 23.37 -22.13
CA ALA A 45 2.87 23.80 -21.62
C ALA A 45 3.32 25.14 -22.23
N ALA A 46 2.97 25.40 -23.49
CA ALA A 46 3.33 26.63 -24.19
C ALA A 46 2.51 27.86 -23.75
N ASP A 47 1.32 27.68 -23.18
CA ASP A 47 0.43 28.75 -22.73
C ASP A 47 0.46 28.90 -21.19
N PRO A 48 1.07 29.95 -20.62
CA PRO A 48 1.05 30.19 -19.18
C PRO A 48 -0.35 30.40 -18.58
N GLY A 49 -1.30 30.91 -19.38
CA GLY A 49 -2.68 31.13 -18.97
C GLY A 49 -3.54 29.87 -18.95
N ASP A 50 -3.07 28.77 -19.56
CA ASP A 50 -3.74 27.47 -19.54
C ASP A 50 -3.11 26.54 -18.50
N LEU A 51 -3.65 26.51 -17.28
CA LEU A 51 -3.17 25.63 -16.22
C LEU A 51 -3.80 24.23 -16.35
N LEU A 52 -3.15 23.35 -17.11
CA LEU A 52 -3.59 21.97 -17.25
C LEU A 52 -3.01 21.08 -16.14
N LEU A 53 -3.86 20.53 -15.27
CA LEU A 53 -3.50 19.42 -14.39
C LEU A 53 -3.90 18.08 -15.02
N ALA A 54 -2.91 17.24 -15.29
CA ALA A 54 -3.12 15.91 -15.85
C ALA A 54 -2.47 14.83 -14.98
N LYS A 55 -2.94 13.59 -15.15
CA LYS A 55 -2.33 12.41 -14.55
C LYS A 55 -2.19 11.31 -15.58
N ILE A 56 -1.01 10.70 -15.66
CA ILE A 56 -0.73 9.63 -16.60
C ILE A 56 0.19 8.57 -15.98
N HIS A 57 0.08 7.33 -16.48
CA HIS A 57 1.03 6.26 -16.20
C HIS A 57 1.76 5.88 -17.47
N TYR A 58 2.99 5.37 -17.32
CA TYR A 58 3.77 4.95 -18.47
C TYR A 58 3.07 3.83 -19.26
N ARG A 59 3.05 3.99 -20.58
CA ARG A 59 2.70 2.94 -21.55
C ARG A 59 3.73 2.97 -22.67
N GLY A 60 4.02 1.81 -23.27
CA GLY A 60 5.05 1.71 -24.31
C GLY A 60 4.77 2.54 -25.58
N SER A 61 3.54 3.00 -25.76
CA SER A 61 3.13 3.86 -26.87
C SER A 61 3.36 5.36 -26.65
N LEU A 62 3.82 5.79 -25.46
CA LEU A 62 4.12 7.20 -25.20
C LEU A 62 5.33 7.65 -26.02
N LYS A 63 5.20 8.77 -26.73
CA LYS A 63 6.31 9.34 -27.50
C LYS A 63 7.00 10.40 -26.66
N LYS A 64 8.33 10.42 -26.66
CA LYS A 64 9.12 11.41 -25.89
C LYS A 64 8.74 12.85 -26.24
N ALA A 65 8.40 13.12 -27.50
CA ALA A 65 8.05 14.45 -28.01
C ALA A 65 6.74 15.02 -27.45
N ASP A 66 5.85 14.17 -26.92
CA ASP A 66 4.59 14.60 -26.32
C ASP A 66 4.80 15.20 -24.91
N PHE A 67 6.02 15.14 -24.38
CA PHE A 67 6.36 15.53 -23.01
C PHE A 67 7.42 16.65 -23.05
N PRO A 68 6.99 17.92 -22.99
CA PRO A 68 7.89 19.07 -23.15
C PRO A 68 8.88 19.20 -21.98
N ASP A 69 9.96 19.95 -22.17
CA ASP A 69 10.93 20.26 -21.10
C ASP A 69 10.67 21.61 -20.43
N GLN A 70 9.86 22.46 -21.07
CA GLN A 70 9.56 23.83 -20.68
C GLN A 70 8.07 23.98 -20.41
N GLY A 71 7.69 24.92 -19.52
CA GLY A 71 6.28 25.19 -19.21
C GLY A 71 5.56 24.03 -18.52
N VAL A 72 6.30 23.05 -17.99
CA VAL A 72 5.78 21.86 -17.32
C VAL A 72 6.49 21.60 -16.00
N ARG A 73 5.74 21.08 -15.03
CA ARG A 73 6.28 20.46 -13.82
C ARG A 73 5.79 19.02 -13.72
N TYR A 74 6.73 18.10 -13.59
CA TYR A 74 6.47 16.67 -13.46
C TYR A 74 6.47 16.28 -11.98
N LEU A 75 5.44 15.57 -11.54
CA LEU A 75 5.32 15.05 -10.18
C LEU A 75 5.34 13.53 -10.25
N TYR A 76 6.55 12.96 -10.19
CA TYR A 76 6.76 11.53 -10.33
C TYR A 76 6.75 10.81 -8.99
N THR A 77 6.02 9.71 -8.91
CA THR A 77 5.98 8.85 -7.72
C THR A 77 6.38 7.42 -8.05
N TYR A 78 7.23 6.84 -7.21
CA TYR A 78 7.64 5.44 -7.30
C TYR A 78 7.39 4.70 -5.99
N ARG A 79 7.44 3.37 -6.04
CA ARG A 79 7.16 2.45 -4.93
C ARG A 79 7.90 1.15 -5.18
N ASP A 80 8.14 0.33 -4.15
CA ASP A 80 8.63 -1.04 -4.33
C ASP A 80 7.84 -1.78 -5.46
N PRO A 81 8.49 -2.18 -6.58
CA PRO A 81 7.84 -2.89 -7.67
C PRO A 81 7.12 -4.17 -7.24
N ARG A 82 7.56 -4.85 -6.17
CA ARG A 82 6.88 -6.01 -5.62
C ARG A 82 5.52 -5.62 -5.06
N ASP A 83 5.44 -4.53 -4.30
CA ASP A 83 4.18 -3.98 -3.81
C ASP A 83 3.30 -3.44 -4.93
N VAL A 84 3.89 -2.86 -5.99
CA VAL A 84 3.13 -2.44 -7.17
C VAL A 84 2.43 -3.63 -7.82
N VAL A 85 3.16 -4.73 -8.07
CA VAL A 85 2.59 -5.96 -8.64
C VAL A 85 1.50 -6.53 -7.72
N ALA A 86 1.79 -6.65 -6.42
CA ALA A 86 0.85 -7.14 -5.43
C ALA A 86 -0.44 -6.30 -5.38
N SER A 87 -0.30 -4.97 -5.35
CA SER A 87 -1.42 -4.04 -5.34
C SER A 87 -2.26 -4.11 -6.62
N LEU A 88 -1.63 -4.30 -7.78
CA LEU A 88 -2.33 -4.51 -9.05
C LEU A 88 -3.11 -5.83 -9.06
N PHE A 89 -2.54 -6.92 -8.54
CA PHE A 89 -3.25 -8.20 -8.42
C PHE A 89 -4.46 -8.10 -7.48
N ARG A 90 -4.31 -7.42 -6.33
CA ARG A 90 -5.44 -7.16 -5.42
C ARG A 90 -6.51 -6.31 -6.09
N LYS A 91 -6.13 -5.19 -6.73
CA LYS A 91 -7.07 -4.31 -7.45
C LYS A 91 -7.82 -5.03 -8.56
N GLY A 92 -7.13 -5.87 -9.33
CA GLY A 92 -7.71 -6.69 -10.39
C GLY A 92 -8.50 -7.90 -9.90
N ARG A 93 -8.49 -8.17 -8.58
CA ARG A 93 -9.08 -9.35 -7.94
C ARG A 93 -8.56 -10.67 -8.55
N PHE A 94 -7.29 -10.69 -8.97
CA PHE A 94 -6.66 -11.87 -9.56
C PHE A 94 -6.24 -12.86 -8.46
N LYS A 95 -7.04 -13.91 -8.30
CA LYS A 95 -6.75 -15.01 -7.38
C LYS A 95 -5.52 -15.81 -7.84
N PRO A 96 -4.79 -16.48 -6.92
CA PRO A 96 -3.81 -17.49 -7.29
C PRO A 96 -4.40 -18.49 -8.30
N GLY A 97 -3.62 -18.86 -9.32
CA GLY A 97 -4.09 -19.70 -10.43
C GLY A 97 -4.81 -18.97 -11.57
N SER A 98 -5.09 -17.66 -11.45
CA SER A 98 -5.63 -16.89 -12.58
C SER A 98 -4.62 -16.83 -13.73
N PRO A 99 -5.03 -17.01 -15.00
CA PRO A 99 -4.12 -16.84 -16.14
C PRO A 99 -3.60 -15.40 -16.30
N LYS A 100 -4.22 -14.44 -15.60
CA LYS A 100 -3.80 -13.03 -15.55
C LYS A 100 -2.79 -12.75 -14.42
N ARG A 101 -2.34 -13.79 -13.71
CA ARG A 101 -1.42 -13.77 -12.59
C ARG A 101 -0.33 -14.83 -12.79
N GLY A 102 0.80 -14.67 -12.11
CA GLY A 102 1.91 -15.62 -12.14
C GLY A 102 3.24 -14.98 -12.53
N PRO A 103 4.35 -15.74 -12.41
CA PRO A 103 5.72 -15.22 -12.50
C PRO A 103 5.99 -14.40 -13.78
N SER A 104 5.59 -14.91 -14.94
CA SER A 104 5.76 -14.22 -16.22
C SER A 104 5.03 -12.88 -16.25
N LYS A 105 3.82 -12.81 -15.68
CA LYS A 105 3.04 -11.57 -15.65
C LYS A 105 3.61 -10.57 -14.64
N SER A 106 4.02 -11.04 -13.47
CA SER A 106 4.70 -10.23 -12.44
C SER A 106 5.96 -9.57 -13.01
N LYS A 107 6.80 -10.34 -13.71
CA LYS A 107 7.98 -9.85 -14.44
C LYS A 107 7.64 -8.75 -15.45
N LEU A 108 6.63 -8.98 -16.30
CA LEU A 108 6.22 -7.99 -17.31
C LEU A 108 5.69 -6.69 -16.70
N ILE A 109 4.95 -6.79 -15.58
CA ILE A 109 4.49 -5.61 -14.84
C ILE A 109 5.70 -4.85 -14.29
N ALA A 110 6.61 -5.52 -13.57
CA ALA A 110 7.81 -4.90 -13.01
C ALA A 110 8.65 -4.19 -14.09
N ARG A 111 8.91 -4.86 -15.22
CA ARG A 111 9.60 -4.27 -16.38
C ARG A 111 8.92 -3.00 -16.88
N ARG A 112 7.59 -3.01 -17.03
CA ARG A 112 6.84 -1.84 -17.48
C ARG A 112 7.01 -0.67 -16.50
N GLU A 113 6.94 -0.92 -15.19
CA GLU A 113 7.11 0.13 -14.20
C GLU A 113 8.53 0.71 -14.22
N LEU A 114 9.56 -0.13 -14.37
CA LEU A 114 10.96 0.31 -14.51
C LEU A 114 11.19 1.11 -15.79
N ASN A 115 10.62 0.69 -16.93
CA ASN A 115 10.67 1.50 -18.14
C ASN A 115 10.01 2.87 -17.94
N GLY A 116 8.93 2.90 -17.15
CA GLY A 116 8.30 4.15 -16.73
C GLY A 116 9.21 5.00 -15.85
N ASP A 117 9.85 4.40 -14.85
CA ASP A 117 10.83 5.08 -13.98
C ASP A 117 11.94 5.74 -14.79
N THR A 118 12.61 5.01 -15.68
CA THR A 118 13.62 5.55 -16.58
C THR A 118 13.06 6.69 -17.45
N PHE A 119 11.85 6.52 -18.00
CA PHE A 119 11.23 7.53 -18.86
C PHE A 119 10.92 8.85 -18.12
N TRP A 120 10.43 8.76 -16.88
CA TRP A 120 10.04 9.93 -16.09
C TRP A 120 11.24 10.59 -15.41
N ARG A 121 12.21 9.82 -14.91
CA ARG A 121 13.44 10.36 -14.30
C ARG A 121 14.32 11.12 -15.29
N ALA A 122 14.19 10.85 -16.58
CA ALA A 122 14.86 11.59 -17.64
C ALA A 122 14.27 12.99 -17.90
N ARG A 123 13.20 13.41 -17.20
CA ARG A 123 12.53 14.72 -17.41
C ARG A 123 13.18 15.82 -16.58
N LYS A 124 13.14 17.04 -17.12
CA LYS A 124 13.48 18.28 -16.38
C LYS A 124 12.30 18.73 -15.54
N ASN A 125 12.54 19.59 -14.55
CA ASN A 125 11.50 20.13 -13.66
C ASN A 125 10.67 19.02 -13.02
N LEU A 126 11.37 18.10 -12.35
CA LEU A 126 10.83 16.85 -11.83
C LEU A 126 10.92 16.84 -10.31
N TRP A 127 9.77 16.73 -9.65
CA TRP A 127 9.69 16.28 -8.26
C TRP A 127 9.57 14.77 -8.24
N VAL A 128 10.32 14.13 -7.34
CA VAL A 128 10.35 12.67 -7.18
C VAL A 128 9.98 12.31 -5.75
N GLY A 129 8.89 11.55 -5.58
CA GLY A 129 8.45 11.04 -4.29
C GLY A 129 8.48 9.52 -4.22
N ARG A 130 9.10 8.97 -3.16
CA ARG A 130 8.98 7.57 -2.77
C ARG A 130 7.73 7.37 -1.93
N TYR A 131 6.87 6.43 -2.31
CA TYR A 131 5.60 6.17 -1.61
C TYR A 131 5.78 5.93 -0.11
N GLU A 132 6.78 5.14 0.25
CA GLU A 132 7.10 4.76 1.62
C GLU A 132 7.49 5.96 2.49
N ASP A 133 8.08 7.01 1.89
CA ASP A 133 8.53 8.19 2.64
C ASP A 133 7.38 9.14 2.99
N PHE A 134 6.32 9.19 2.17
CA PHE A 134 5.26 10.18 2.33
C PHE A 134 3.91 9.61 2.76
N ARG A 135 3.69 8.30 2.67
CA ARG A 135 2.37 7.70 2.97
C ARG A 135 1.91 7.93 4.40
N ASP A 136 2.86 8.08 5.32
CA ASP A 136 2.62 8.25 6.75
C ASP A 136 2.86 9.70 7.23
N ASP A 137 3.31 10.62 6.36
CA ASP A 137 3.55 12.04 6.65
C ASP A 137 3.01 12.94 5.52
N VAL A 138 1.68 12.99 5.44
CA VAL A 138 0.96 13.76 4.42
C VAL A 138 1.16 15.28 4.55
N PRO A 139 1.18 15.89 5.76
CA PRO A 139 1.49 17.31 5.92
C PRO A 139 2.82 17.70 5.28
N ARG A 140 3.90 16.92 5.54
CA ARG A 140 5.20 17.17 4.93
C ARG A 140 5.16 17.05 3.41
N LEU A 141 4.44 16.06 2.87
CA LEU A 141 4.24 15.93 1.42
C LEU A 141 3.58 17.18 0.84
N ILE A 142 2.54 17.72 1.49
CA ILE A 142 1.84 18.92 1.04
C ILE A 142 2.81 20.10 0.96
N SER A 143 3.61 20.34 2.00
CA SER A 143 4.61 21.41 2.00
C SER A 143 5.65 21.22 0.90
N GLN A 144 6.18 20.01 0.71
CA GLN A 144 7.14 19.73 -0.37
C GLN A 144 6.57 19.98 -1.76
N LEU A 145 5.30 19.61 -1.98
CA LEU A 145 4.61 19.86 -3.23
C LEU A 145 4.32 21.35 -3.43
N ALA A 146 3.92 22.07 -2.38
CA ALA A 146 3.71 23.50 -2.42
C ALA A 146 5.00 24.26 -2.80
N ASP A 147 6.12 23.92 -2.15
CA ASP A 147 7.44 24.49 -2.44
C ASP A 147 7.85 24.23 -3.90
N PHE A 148 7.73 22.98 -4.36
CA PHE A 148 8.06 22.61 -5.73
C PHE A 148 7.18 23.32 -6.77
N LEU A 149 5.89 23.50 -6.44
CA LEU A 149 4.93 24.22 -7.26
C LEU A 149 5.01 25.74 -7.07
N GLN A 150 5.87 26.24 -6.16
CA GLN A 150 5.97 27.65 -5.80
C GLN A 150 4.60 28.27 -5.46
N VAL A 151 3.77 27.49 -4.74
CA VAL A 151 2.46 27.93 -4.25
C VAL A 151 2.60 28.23 -2.77
N PRO A 152 2.32 29.47 -2.32
CA PRO A 152 2.33 29.77 -0.90
C PRO A 152 1.24 28.98 -0.19
N VAL A 153 1.58 28.33 0.93
CA VAL A 153 0.63 27.56 1.75
C VAL A 153 0.87 27.88 3.22
N THR A 154 -0.20 28.11 3.98
CA THR A 154 -0.12 28.28 5.45
C THR A 154 -0.22 26.94 6.15
N ALA A 155 0.14 26.88 7.43
CA ALA A 155 0.01 25.66 8.23
C ALA A 155 -1.45 25.20 8.32
N GLU A 156 -2.39 26.14 8.48
CA GLU A 156 -3.82 25.85 8.52
C GLU A 156 -4.29 25.20 7.22
N ARG A 157 -3.83 25.75 6.08
CA ARG A 157 -4.17 25.19 4.76
C ARG A 157 -3.55 23.81 4.55
N VAL A 158 -2.36 23.54 5.09
CA VAL A 158 -1.76 22.19 5.06
C VAL A 158 -2.65 21.19 5.80
N GLU A 159 -3.11 21.53 7.01
CA GLU A 159 -3.99 20.66 7.81
C GLU A 159 -5.35 20.42 7.12
N GLU A 160 -5.94 21.47 6.54
CA GLU A 160 -7.18 21.35 5.76
C GLU A 160 -7.02 20.36 4.59
N ILE A 161 -5.95 20.51 3.80
CA ILE A 161 -5.69 19.61 2.66
C ILE A 161 -5.44 18.19 3.16
N ALA A 162 -4.67 18.02 4.24
CA ALA A 162 -4.38 16.71 4.83
C ALA A 162 -5.67 15.99 5.27
N ALA A 163 -6.59 16.71 5.92
CA ALA A 163 -7.90 16.17 6.29
C ALA A 163 -8.72 15.74 5.05
N LEU A 164 -8.75 16.56 4.00
CA LEU A 164 -9.49 16.29 2.76
C LEU A 164 -8.96 15.07 1.98
N VAL A 165 -7.68 14.76 2.09
CA VAL A 165 -7.03 13.63 1.41
C VAL A 165 -6.77 12.44 2.33
N SER A 166 -7.24 12.51 3.58
CA SER A 166 -7.10 11.43 4.56
C SER A 166 -7.74 10.13 4.08
N LEU A 167 -7.18 9.01 4.53
CA LEU A 167 -7.66 7.68 4.13
C LEU A 167 -9.14 7.48 4.49
N GLU A 168 -9.55 7.93 5.67
CA GLU A 168 -10.92 7.87 6.17
C GLU A 168 -11.87 8.65 5.25
N GLN A 169 -11.56 9.92 4.96
CA GLN A 169 -12.38 10.74 4.07
C GLN A 169 -12.48 10.15 2.68
N GLN A 170 -11.40 9.53 2.17
CA GLN A 170 -11.42 8.87 0.87
C GLN A 170 -12.23 7.57 0.88
N GLN A 171 -12.25 6.83 1.99
CA GLN A 171 -13.09 5.64 2.16
C GLN A 171 -14.57 6.01 2.21
N GLU A 172 -14.93 7.07 2.93
CA GLU A 172 -16.29 7.60 2.98
C GLU A 172 -16.78 8.02 1.60
N ARG A 173 -15.99 8.84 0.87
CA ARG A 173 -16.33 9.23 -0.51
C ARG A 173 -16.44 8.04 -1.45
N VAL A 174 -15.58 7.03 -1.29
CA VAL A 174 -15.70 5.78 -2.03
C VAL A 174 -17.02 5.08 -1.72
N TRP A 175 -17.41 5.03 -0.44
CA TRP A 175 -18.68 4.44 -0.02
C TRP A 175 -19.88 5.16 -0.64
N GLU A 176 -19.90 6.48 -0.59
CA GLU A 176 -20.94 7.31 -1.24
C GLU A 176 -20.97 7.10 -2.75
N SER A 177 -19.81 7.07 -3.40
CA SER A 177 -19.70 6.86 -4.85
C SER A 177 -20.08 5.46 -5.32
N ARG A 178 -20.12 4.46 -4.43
CA ARG A 178 -20.59 3.11 -4.80
C ARG A 178 -22.06 3.11 -5.20
N ALA A 179 -22.84 4.07 -4.72
CA ALA A 179 -24.22 4.25 -5.18
C ALA A 179 -24.30 4.74 -6.64
N SER A 180 -23.28 5.45 -7.14
CA SER A 180 -23.24 6.07 -8.47
C SER A 180 -22.23 5.45 -9.46
N GLY A 181 -21.37 4.52 -9.02
CA GLY A 181 -20.51 3.68 -9.85
C GLY A 181 -19.06 4.18 -10.00
N VAL A 182 -18.82 5.49 -10.15
CA VAL A 182 -17.50 6.14 -10.14
C VAL A 182 -17.67 7.63 -9.81
N ASP A 183 -16.97 8.13 -8.80
CA ASP A 183 -16.91 9.57 -8.54
C ASP A 183 -16.13 10.29 -9.68
N PRO A 184 -16.74 11.23 -10.42
CA PRO A 184 -16.12 11.95 -11.53
C PRO A 184 -14.97 12.91 -11.13
N ASP A 185 -14.87 13.30 -9.88
CA ASP A 185 -13.93 14.32 -9.42
C ASP A 185 -12.71 13.72 -8.73
N LEU A 186 -12.83 12.54 -8.13
CA LEU A 186 -11.77 12.01 -7.26
C LEU A 186 -10.81 11.04 -7.95
N ARG A 187 -11.21 10.47 -9.09
CA ARG A 187 -10.47 9.37 -9.77
C ARG A 187 -10.19 8.17 -8.85
N VAL A 188 -10.99 8.01 -7.80
CA VAL A 188 -10.96 6.87 -6.88
C VAL A 188 -12.12 5.94 -7.26
N THR A 189 -11.83 4.66 -7.43
CA THR A 189 -12.85 3.62 -7.60
C THR A 189 -13.00 2.83 -6.30
N ALA A 190 -14.11 2.09 -6.16
CA ALA A 190 -14.42 1.26 -5.00
C ALA A 190 -13.32 0.28 -4.54
N ASN A 191 -12.38 -0.04 -5.43
CA ASN A 191 -11.25 -0.96 -5.19
C ASN A 191 -9.88 -0.25 -5.25
N HIS A 192 -9.86 1.09 -5.28
CA HIS A 192 -8.64 1.86 -5.50
C HIS A 192 -7.83 2.02 -4.22
N ILE A 193 -8.49 2.03 -3.06
CA ILE A 193 -7.90 1.97 -1.73
C ILE A 193 -7.89 0.50 -1.31
N THR A 194 -6.68 -0.07 -1.19
CA THR A 194 -6.47 -1.41 -0.62
C THR A 194 -6.01 -1.22 0.83
N ASP A 195 -4.88 -1.81 1.23
CA ASP A 195 -4.30 -1.68 2.56
C ASP A 195 -3.23 -0.57 2.68
N GLY A 196 -2.64 -0.11 1.58
CA GLY A 196 -1.62 0.98 1.60
C GLY A 196 -0.30 0.63 2.31
N ARG A 197 -0.20 -0.54 2.93
CA ARG A 197 0.96 -0.98 3.69
C ARG A 197 2.16 -1.26 2.78
N GLU A 198 3.33 -0.89 3.24
CA GLU A 198 4.62 -1.34 2.72
C GLU A 198 4.82 -2.84 2.98
N GLY A 199 5.42 -3.55 2.03
CA GLY A 199 5.75 -4.96 2.18
C GLY A 199 4.55 -5.91 2.09
N ALA A 200 3.36 -5.41 1.73
CA ALA A 200 2.14 -6.20 1.54
C ALA A 200 2.29 -7.26 0.44
N TRP A 201 3.31 -7.14 -0.40
CA TRP A 201 3.68 -8.17 -1.37
C TRP A 201 4.04 -9.51 -0.74
N ARG A 202 4.56 -9.56 0.50
CA ARG A 202 4.90 -10.82 1.20
C ARG A 202 3.68 -11.69 1.47
N ASP A 203 2.55 -11.05 1.78
CA ASP A 203 1.27 -11.73 2.01
C ASP A 203 0.53 -12.06 0.70
N THR A 204 0.94 -11.43 -0.42
CA THR A 204 0.15 -11.44 -1.65
C THR A 204 0.77 -12.30 -2.74
N LEU A 205 2.08 -12.20 -2.95
CA LEU A 205 2.80 -12.84 -4.06
C LEU A 205 3.33 -14.21 -3.64
N THR A 206 3.34 -15.17 -4.57
CA THR A 206 4.01 -16.45 -4.32
C THR A 206 5.54 -16.28 -4.37
N PRO A 207 6.32 -17.19 -3.77
CA PRO A 207 7.79 -17.13 -3.85
C PRO A 207 8.32 -17.03 -5.30
N GLU A 208 7.69 -17.71 -6.24
CA GLU A 208 8.06 -17.69 -7.66
C GLU A 208 7.74 -16.34 -8.32
N GLU A 209 6.63 -15.71 -7.92
CA GLU A 209 6.28 -14.37 -8.38
C GLU A 209 7.27 -13.32 -7.86
N VAL A 210 7.65 -13.40 -6.57
CA VAL A 210 8.67 -12.52 -5.97
C VAL A 210 10.01 -12.71 -6.68
N ALA A 211 10.44 -13.96 -6.88
CA ALA A 211 11.69 -14.27 -7.58
C ALA A 211 11.69 -13.72 -9.02
N ALA A 212 10.55 -13.79 -9.72
CA ALA A 212 10.45 -13.24 -11.08
C ALA A 212 10.47 -11.70 -11.12
N VAL A 213 9.89 -11.03 -10.13
CA VAL A 213 9.99 -9.56 -9.99
C VAL A 213 11.44 -9.17 -9.69
N GLU A 214 12.05 -9.74 -8.64
CA GLU A 214 13.42 -9.40 -8.25
C GLU A 214 14.43 -9.75 -9.36
N ALA A 215 14.25 -10.84 -10.09
CA ALA A 215 15.11 -11.16 -11.23
C ALA A 215 15.12 -10.08 -12.32
N GLU A 216 14.04 -9.28 -12.42
CA GLU A 216 13.90 -8.19 -13.37
C GLU A 216 14.39 -6.85 -12.82
N CYS A 217 14.11 -6.55 -11.54
CA CYS A 217 14.37 -5.22 -10.96
C CYS A 217 15.44 -5.20 -9.86
N ALA A 218 16.19 -6.27 -9.61
CA ALA A 218 17.14 -6.35 -8.50
C ALA A 218 18.15 -5.19 -8.40
N PRO A 219 18.86 -4.78 -9.47
CA PRO A 219 19.76 -3.62 -9.38
C PRO A 219 19.03 -2.34 -8.95
N TRP A 220 17.84 -2.10 -9.53
CA TRP A 220 17.00 -0.94 -9.22
C TRP A 220 16.52 -0.98 -7.76
N LEU A 221 16.12 -2.15 -7.25
CA LEU A 221 15.69 -2.32 -5.85
C LEU A 221 16.80 -1.92 -4.89
N VAL A 222 18.03 -2.39 -5.13
CA VAL A 222 19.20 -2.06 -4.30
C VAL A 222 19.54 -0.58 -4.39
N GLU A 223 19.56 -0.02 -5.60
CA GLU A 223 19.79 1.41 -5.83
C GLU A 223 18.81 2.30 -5.05
N HIS A 224 17.57 1.85 -4.88
CA HIS A 224 16.52 2.58 -4.16
C HIS A 224 16.37 2.17 -2.69
N GLY A 225 17.33 1.41 -2.15
CA GLY A 225 17.36 1.04 -0.73
C GLY A 225 16.28 0.03 -0.33
N TYR A 226 15.89 -0.87 -1.23
CA TYR A 226 15.02 -2.00 -0.93
C TYR A 226 15.84 -3.29 -0.78
N ASP A 227 15.54 -4.06 0.27
CA ASP A 227 16.12 -5.39 0.45
C ASP A 227 15.64 -6.39 -0.59
N LEU A 228 16.45 -7.41 -0.86
CA LEU A 228 16.13 -8.55 -1.74
C LEU A 228 15.86 -9.81 -0.91
N ASP A 229 14.72 -10.46 -1.13
CA ASP A 229 14.31 -11.62 -0.35
C ASP A 229 14.69 -12.94 -1.06
N THR A 230 15.04 -12.91 -2.35
CA THR A 230 15.32 -14.12 -3.14
C THR A 230 16.80 -14.29 -3.53
N PRO A 231 17.28 -15.55 -3.64
CA PRO A 231 18.63 -15.81 -4.16
C PRO A 231 18.85 -15.31 -5.58
N VAL A 232 17.81 -15.34 -6.44
CA VAL A 232 17.93 -14.85 -7.82
C VAL A 232 18.06 -13.34 -7.87
N GLY A 233 17.32 -12.61 -7.03
CA GLY A 233 17.45 -11.17 -6.88
C GLY A 233 18.87 -10.79 -6.48
N ARG A 234 19.38 -11.40 -5.40
CA ARG A 234 20.74 -11.12 -4.88
C ARG A 234 21.82 -11.34 -5.95
N ARG A 235 21.77 -12.48 -6.66
CA ARG A 235 22.69 -12.75 -7.78
C ARG A 235 22.59 -11.69 -8.89
N LYS A 236 21.37 -11.26 -9.24
CA LYS A 236 21.14 -10.25 -10.29
C LYS A 236 21.63 -8.85 -9.91
N ALA A 237 21.61 -8.51 -8.61
CA ALA A 237 22.20 -7.29 -8.08
C ALA A 237 23.73 -7.35 -7.91
N GLY A 238 24.38 -8.48 -8.23
CA GLY A 238 25.81 -8.66 -7.96
C GLY A 238 26.15 -8.77 -6.47
N LEU A 239 25.15 -8.98 -5.61
CA LEU A 239 25.36 -9.23 -4.19
C LEU A 239 25.81 -10.69 -4.00
N ALA A 240 26.84 -10.89 -3.17
CA ALA A 240 27.25 -12.23 -2.80
C ALA A 240 26.04 -12.99 -2.23
N SER A 241 25.80 -14.20 -2.72
CA SER A 241 24.89 -15.10 -2.02
C SER A 241 25.42 -15.20 -0.58
N PRO A 242 24.58 -15.04 0.46
CA PRO A 242 25.02 -15.38 1.80
C PRO A 242 25.63 -16.77 1.69
N ALA A 243 26.91 -16.90 2.08
CA ALA A 243 27.58 -18.19 2.15
C ALA A 243 26.57 -19.09 2.81
N ALA A 244 26.18 -20.20 2.16
CA ALA A 244 25.21 -21.11 2.70
C ALA A 244 25.79 -21.55 4.05
N THR A 245 25.41 -20.86 5.12
CA THR A 245 25.68 -21.27 6.48
C THR A 245 25.04 -22.61 6.49
N ALA A 246 25.89 -23.65 6.44
CA ALA A 246 25.47 -25.03 6.38
C ALA A 246 24.48 -25.17 7.51
N SER A 247 23.20 -25.14 7.16
CA SER A 247 22.12 -25.24 8.11
C SER A 247 22.33 -26.64 8.65
N ALA A 248 22.91 -26.71 9.85
CA ALA A 248 23.10 -27.94 10.56
C ALA A 248 21.72 -28.58 10.54
N ARG A 249 21.62 -29.67 9.77
CA ARG A 249 20.39 -30.39 9.51
C ARG A 249 19.72 -30.54 10.88
N PRO A 250 18.57 -29.88 11.15
CA PRO A 250 17.99 -29.96 12.48
C PRO A 250 17.82 -31.44 12.79
N ALA A 251 18.39 -31.88 13.91
CA ALA A 251 18.22 -33.24 14.38
C ALA A 251 16.70 -33.53 14.35
N PRO A 252 16.27 -34.70 13.88
CA PRO A 252 14.85 -35.02 13.76
C PRO A 252 14.18 -34.80 15.12
N THR A 253 13.40 -33.74 15.24
CA THR A 253 12.53 -33.52 16.40
C THR A 253 11.52 -34.64 16.38
N SER A 254 11.53 -35.47 17.43
CA SER A 254 10.59 -36.57 17.60
C SER A 254 9.16 -36.04 17.48
N ALA A 255 8.32 -36.75 16.74
CA ALA A 255 6.94 -36.37 16.39
C ALA A 255 5.97 -36.19 17.60
N ALA A 256 6.46 -36.25 18.84
CA ALA A 256 5.65 -36.18 20.05
C ALA A 256 5.32 -34.73 20.49
N ASP A 257 6.14 -33.72 20.17
CA ASP A 257 6.04 -32.41 20.84
C ASP A 257 5.14 -31.36 20.16
N VAL A 258 4.69 -31.59 18.92
CA VAL A 258 3.90 -30.60 18.16
C VAL A 258 2.39 -30.68 18.45
N SER A 259 1.91 -31.79 19.03
CA SER A 259 0.45 -32.01 19.18
C SER A 259 -0.21 -31.19 20.30
N VAL A 260 0.50 -30.83 21.37
CA VAL A 260 -0.16 -30.23 22.54
C VAL A 260 -0.35 -28.71 22.40
N ALA A 261 0.59 -28.00 21.76
CA ALA A 261 0.57 -26.54 21.68
C ALA A 261 -0.49 -25.98 20.70
N VAL A 262 -0.83 -26.73 19.65
CA VAL A 262 -1.83 -26.32 18.64
C VAL A 262 -3.26 -26.69 19.05
N LEU A 263 -3.44 -27.79 19.81
CA LEU A 263 -4.77 -28.28 20.22
C LEU A 263 -5.31 -27.62 21.50
N ALA A 264 -4.45 -27.10 22.37
CA ALA A 264 -4.85 -26.45 23.62
C ALA A 264 -5.89 -25.31 23.45
N PRO A 265 -5.77 -24.38 22.49
CA PRO A 265 -6.78 -23.33 22.31
C PRO A 265 -8.12 -23.84 21.77
N PHE A 266 -8.13 -24.93 20.99
CA PHE A 266 -9.38 -25.51 20.45
C PHE A 266 -10.15 -26.33 21.49
N ALA A 267 -9.45 -27.06 22.38
CA ALA A 267 -10.08 -27.75 23.49
C ALA A 267 -10.70 -26.76 24.50
N GLY A 268 -10.03 -25.63 24.75
CA GLY A 268 -10.57 -24.55 25.59
C GLY A 268 -11.84 -23.92 25.01
N ALA A 269 -11.86 -23.61 23.71
CA ALA A 269 -13.02 -23.02 23.05
C ALA A 269 -14.24 -23.95 23.02
N ALA A 270 -14.04 -25.25 22.80
CA ALA A 270 -15.11 -26.25 22.81
C ALA A 270 -15.70 -26.45 24.23
N GLY A 271 -14.86 -26.50 25.26
CA GLY A 271 -15.31 -26.59 26.66
C GLY A 271 -16.13 -25.36 27.09
N PHE A 272 -15.69 -24.16 26.71
CA PHE A 272 -16.42 -22.91 26.98
C PHE A 272 -17.76 -22.83 26.25
N ALA A 273 -17.85 -23.31 25.00
CA ALA A 273 -19.11 -23.35 24.26
C ALA A 273 -20.12 -24.34 24.90
N CYS A 274 -19.67 -25.51 25.38
CA CYS A 274 -20.55 -26.47 26.05
C CYS A 274 -21.08 -25.95 27.40
N VAL A 275 -20.26 -25.26 28.19
CA VAL A 275 -20.72 -24.59 29.43
C VAL A 275 -21.70 -23.47 29.11
N GLY A 276 -21.43 -22.67 28.07
CA GLY A 276 -22.34 -21.63 27.58
C GLY A 276 -23.73 -22.17 27.22
N VAL A 277 -23.81 -23.28 26.49
CA VAL A 277 -25.07 -23.91 26.08
C VAL A 277 -25.85 -24.52 27.26
N LEU A 278 -25.16 -25.12 28.24
CA LEU A 278 -25.81 -25.65 29.45
C LEU A 278 -26.34 -24.55 30.38
N VAL A 279 -25.64 -23.41 30.45
CA VAL A 279 -26.04 -22.25 31.25
C VAL A 279 -27.12 -21.41 30.54
N HIS A 280 -27.19 -21.44 29.19
CA HIS A 280 -28.14 -20.68 28.38
C HIS A 280 -29.61 -20.99 28.67
N ARG A 281 -29.92 -22.16 29.26
CA ARG A 281 -31.30 -22.54 29.60
C ARG A 281 -31.87 -21.83 30.84
N ARG A 282 -31.09 -21.04 31.58
CA ARG A 282 -31.56 -20.43 32.85
C ARG A 282 -31.17 -18.97 33.10
N LEU A 283 -30.45 -18.30 32.19
CA LEU A 283 -30.01 -16.92 32.43
C LEU A 283 -30.81 -15.87 31.63
N PRO A 284 -31.11 -14.71 32.24
CA PRO A 284 -31.75 -13.59 31.55
C PRO A 284 -30.82 -12.98 30.48
N GLY A 285 -31.39 -12.37 29.45
CA GLY A 285 -30.68 -11.88 28.26
C GLY A 285 -29.50 -10.93 28.51
N ALA A 286 -29.47 -10.23 29.65
CA ALA A 286 -28.33 -9.39 30.04
C ALA A 286 -27.03 -10.18 30.29
N ALA A 287 -27.13 -11.43 30.76
CA ALA A 287 -25.96 -12.27 31.01
C ALA A 287 -25.27 -12.74 29.71
N LEU A 288 -26.03 -12.88 28.62
CA LEU A 288 -25.50 -13.22 27.29
C LEU A 288 -24.62 -12.12 26.72
N LEU A 289 -25.02 -10.86 26.91
CA LEU A 289 -24.24 -9.71 26.45
C LEU A 289 -22.91 -9.59 27.20
N MET A 290 -22.92 -9.82 28.52
CA MET A 290 -21.67 -9.82 29.31
C MET A 290 -20.74 -10.98 28.91
N TRP A 291 -21.30 -12.16 28.62
CA TRP A 291 -20.52 -13.30 28.13
C TRP A 291 -19.90 -13.07 26.76
N ALA A 292 -20.66 -12.52 25.81
CA ALA A 292 -20.16 -12.18 24.49
C ALA A 292 -19.04 -11.12 24.57
N ALA A 293 -19.22 -10.11 25.43
CA ALA A 293 -18.20 -9.10 25.68
C ALA A 293 -16.92 -9.71 26.29
N ALA A 294 -17.05 -10.59 27.29
CA ALA A 294 -15.90 -11.27 27.90
C ALA A 294 -15.14 -12.16 26.90
N ALA A 295 -15.85 -12.90 26.05
CA ALA A 295 -15.24 -13.72 25.00
C ALA A 295 -14.50 -12.88 23.96
N ALA A 296 -15.10 -11.75 23.52
CA ALA A 296 -14.46 -10.83 22.58
C ALA A 296 -13.18 -10.20 23.16
N VAL A 297 -13.23 -9.75 24.43
CA VAL A 297 -12.07 -9.19 25.13
C VAL A 297 -10.97 -10.25 25.31
N GLY A 298 -11.33 -11.47 25.71
CA GLY A 298 -10.38 -12.59 25.86
C GLY A 298 -9.72 -12.97 24.53
N GLY A 299 -10.49 -13.04 23.44
CA GLY A 299 -9.97 -13.31 22.10
C GLY A 299 -9.02 -12.21 21.61
N ALA A 300 -9.36 -10.94 21.81
CA ALA A 300 -8.51 -9.81 21.45
C ALA A 300 -7.19 -9.79 22.23
N ALA A 301 -7.23 -10.09 23.53
CA ALA A 301 -6.04 -10.18 24.38
C ALA A 301 -5.12 -11.34 23.95
N ALA A 302 -5.68 -12.52 23.67
CA ALA A 302 -4.92 -13.67 23.19
C ALA A 302 -4.27 -13.41 21.81
N TYR A 303 -5.00 -12.77 20.90
CA TYR A 303 -4.48 -12.38 19.58
C TYR A 303 -3.31 -11.40 19.69
N ARG A 304 -3.43 -10.40 20.56
CA ARG A 304 -2.37 -9.42 20.82
C ARG A 304 -1.14 -10.07 21.43
N ALA A 305 -1.31 -10.93 22.44
CA ALA A 305 -0.21 -11.68 23.07
C ALA A 305 0.54 -12.54 22.04
N GLY A 306 -0.17 -13.21 21.13
CA GLY A 306 0.44 -13.98 20.04
C GLY A 306 1.26 -13.12 19.07
N ARG A 307 0.83 -11.89 18.79
CA ARG A 307 1.60 -10.94 17.97
C ARG A 307 2.85 -10.40 18.67
N GLU A 308 2.79 -10.27 19.99
CA GLU A 308 3.90 -9.76 20.81
C GLU A 308 4.85 -10.89 21.29
N GLY A 309 4.57 -12.15 20.92
CA GLY A 309 5.39 -13.31 21.31
C GLY A 309 5.27 -13.69 22.79
N ILE A 310 4.24 -13.22 23.48
CA ILE A 310 4.00 -13.47 24.91
C ILE A 310 3.40 -14.87 25.07
N SER A 311 3.97 -15.67 25.96
CA SER A 311 3.51 -17.03 26.19
C SER A 311 2.14 -17.06 26.91
N PRO A 312 1.30 -18.08 26.68
CA PRO A 312 0.02 -18.23 27.38
C PRO A 312 0.16 -18.24 28.92
N ARG A 313 1.30 -18.73 29.43
CA ARG A 313 1.60 -18.79 30.86
C ARG A 313 1.78 -17.38 31.45
N GLU A 314 2.47 -16.49 30.74
CA GLU A 314 2.67 -15.11 31.16
C GLU A 314 1.35 -14.31 31.16
N VAL A 315 0.49 -14.55 30.16
CA VAL A 315 -0.86 -13.95 30.11
C VAL A 315 -1.68 -14.40 31.32
N ALA A 316 -1.68 -15.70 31.63
CA ALA A 316 -2.40 -16.25 32.78
C ALA A 316 -1.88 -15.69 34.12
N GLN A 317 -0.56 -15.59 34.28
CA GLN A 317 0.06 -15.02 35.49
C GLN A 317 -0.27 -13.54 35.66
N SER A 318 -0.27 -12.75 34.57
CA SER A 318 -0.65 -11.33 34.57
C SER A 318 -2.12 -11.12 34.99
N LEU A 319 -3.03 -11.95 34.46
CA LEU A 319 -4.44 -11.90 34.84
C LEU A 319 -4.66 -12.29 36.30
N LEU A 320 -4.01 -13.36 36.78
CA LEU A 320 -4.10 -13.80 38.18
C LEU A 320 -3.51 -12.76 39.15
N ALA A 321 -2.44 -12.07 38.78
CA ALA A 321 -1.85 -11.00 39.58
C ALA A 321 -2.81 -9.81 39.75
N ARG A 322 -3.55 -9.44 38.69
CA ARG A 322 -4.55 -8.36 38.75
C ARG A 322 -5.76 -8.70 39.62
N VAL A 323 -6.21 -9.95 39.57
CA VAL A 323 -7.34 -10.42 40.41
C VAL A 323 -6.97 -10.51 41.89
N ARG A 324 -5.70 -10.76 42.23
CA ARG A 324 -5.24 -10.79 43.63
C ARG A 324 -4.94 -9.42 44.23
N GLY A 325 -4.88 -8.38 43.41
CA GLY A 325 -4.48 -7.02 43.82
C GLY A 325 -5.62 -6.01 43.92
N GLY A 326 -6.87 -6.41 43.69
CA GLY A 326 -8.07 -5.56 43.82
C GLY A 326 -9.11 -6.26 44.69
#